data_AF-A0A256XRB6-F1
#
_entry.id   AF-A0A256XRB6-F1
#
_cell.length_a   1.000
_cell.length_b   1.000
_cell.length_c   1.000
_cell.angle_alpha   90.00
_cell.angle_beta   90.00
_cell.angle_gamma   90.00
#
_symmetry.space_group_name_H-M   'P 1'
#
loop_
_entity.id
_entity.type
_entity.pdbx_description
1 polymer ?
#
loop_
_entity_poly.entity_id
_entity_poly.type
_entity_poly.pdbx_seq_one_letter_code
_entity_poly.pdbx_strand_id
1 'polypeptide(L)' 'MSDIIKQHNHCQICGKAIPVSETYCSEECKKRYAIMMKRRKLIVYAMYALIGIILVVVLLTGQ' A
#
# COMPACT_ATOMS: atom_id res chain seq x y z
N MET A 1 -5.03 -31.48 -22.76
CA MET A 1 -4.82 -30.05 -23.07
C MET A 1 -4.00 -29.46 -21.96
N SER A 2 -2.76 -29.04 -22.26
CA SER A 2 -1.98 -28.20 -21.36
C SER A 2 -2.17 -26.77 -21.85
N ASP A 3 -3.23 -26.10 -21.41
CA ASP A 3 -3.42 -24.69 -21.69
C ASP A 3 -2.24 -23.93 -21.05
N ILE A 4 -1.34 -23.43 -21.90
CA ILE A 4 -0.24 -22.58 -21.46
C ILE A 4 -0.88 -21.28 -20.99
N ILE A 5 -1.24 -21.21 -19.70
CA ILE A 5 -1.69 -19.98 -19.07
C ILE A 5 -0.50 -19.03 -19.12
N LYS A 6 -0.52 -18.11 -20.09
CA LYS A 6 0.47 -17.03 -20.16
C LYS A 6 0.47 -16.34 -18.81
N GLN A 7 1.66 -16.18 -18.23
CA GLN A 7 1.78 -15.47 -16.96
C GLN A 7 1.18 -14.08 -17.13
N HIS A 8 0.23 -13.78 -16.26
CA HIS A 8 -0.46 -12.50 -16.20
C HIS A 8 -0.53 -12.08 -14.73
N ASN A 9 -0.41 -10.78 -14.49
CA ASN A 9 -0.65 -10.20 -13.19
C ASN A 9 -2.11 -9.75 -13.12
N HIS A 10 -2.60 -9.52 -11.91
CA HIS A 10 -3.89 -8.89 -11.68
C HIS A 10 -3.67 -7.47 -11.15
N CYS A 11 -4.42 -6.51 -11.69
CA CYS A 11 -4.40 -5.14 -11.19
C CYS A 11 -4.83 -5.12 -9.73
N GLN A 12 -3.98 -4.57 -8.85
CA GLN A 12 -4.20 -4.54 -7.40
C GLN A 12 -5.41 -3.69 -6.96
N ILE A 13 -6.00 -2.94 -7.90
CA ILE A 13 -7.11 -2.02 -7.63
C ILE A 13 -8.47 -2.57 -8.08
N CYS A 14 -8.51 -3.26 -9.21
CA CYS A 14 -9.76 -3.70 -9.85
C CYS A 14 -9.79 -5.18 -10.22
N GLY A 15 -8.68 -5.90 -10.07
CA GLY A 15 -8.59 -7.33 -10.37
C GLY A 15 -8.58 -7.68 -11.86
N LYS A 16 -8.45 -6.71 -12.77
CA LYS A 16 -8.33 -7.01 -14.21
C LYS A 16 -6.98 -7.68 -14.51
N ALA A 17 -6.99 -8.72 -15.36
CA ALA A 17 -5.78 -9.36 -15.86
C ALA A 17 -4.97 -8.35 -16.71
N ILE A 18 -3.69 -8.22 -16.39
CA ILE A 18 -2.71 -7.34 -17.02
C ILE A 18 -1.46 -8.14 -17.37
N PRO A 19 -0.71 -7.75 -18.42
CA PRO A 19 0.56 -8.39 -18.74
C PRO A 19 1.54 -8.24 -17.57
N VAL A 20 2.45 -9.19 -17.39
CA VAL A 20 3.44 -9.17 -16.30
C VAL A 20 4.34 -7.93 -16.30
N SER A 21 4.46 -7.24 -17.44
CA SER A 21 5.20 -5.98 -17.59
C SER A 21 4.51 -4.78 -16.94
N GLU A 22 3.21 -4.87 -16.67
CA GLU A 22 2.41 -3.76 -16.15
C GLU A 22 1.89 -4.08 -14.74
N THR A 23 1.73 -3.03 -13.92
CA THR A 23 1.25 -3.13 -12.53
C THR A 23 -0.19 -2.65 -12.34
N TYR A 24 -0.71 -1.84 -13.26
CA TYR A 24 -2.06 -1.28 -13.20
C TYR A 24 -2.71 -1.33 -14.58
N CYS A 25 -4.01 -1.64 -14.64
CA CYS A 25 -4.72 -1.75 -15.92
C CYS A 25 -5.07 -0.41 -16.58
N SER A 26 -4.99 0.71 -15.85
CA SER A 26 -5.31 2.05 -16.33
C SER A 26 -4.71 3.13 -15.45
N GLU A 27 -4.57 4.33 -16.01
CA GLU A 27 -4.15 5.53 -15.26
C GLU A 27 -5.11 5.88 -14.12
N GLU A 28 -6.39 5.52 -14.25
CA GLU A 28 -7.35 5.68 -13.16
C GLU A 28 -6.99 4.80 -11.95
N CYS A 29 -6.66 3.53 -12.18
CA CYS A 29 -6.22 2.63 -11.11
C CYS A 29 -4.93 3.12 -10.45
N LYS A 30 -3.99 3.64 -11.24
CA LYS A 30 -2.74 4.24 -10.75
C LYS A 30 -3.01 5.45 -9.86
N LYS A 31 -3.94 6.35 -10.25
CA LYS A 31 -4.35 7.50 -9.44
C LYS A 31 -5.02 7.06 -8.13
N ARG A 32 -5.94 6.09 -8.18
CA ARG A 32 -6.59 5.53 -6.98
C ARG A 32 -5.56 4.94 -6.02
N TYR A 33 -4.59 4.18 -6.54
CA TYR A 33 -3.48 3.65 -5.73
C TYR A 33 -2.65 4.78 -5.10
N ALA A 34 -2.28 5.80 -5.87
CA ALA A 34 -1.50 6.92 -5.36
C ALA A 34 -2.22 7.67 -4.23
N ILE A 35 -3.54 7.86 -4.33
CA ILE A 35 -4.35 8.48 -3.27
C ILE A 35 -4.36 7.59 -2.02
N MET A 36 -4.58 6.28 -2.17
CA MET A 36 -4.54 5.35 -1.04
C MET A 36 -3.15 5.34 -0.38
N MET A 37 -2.07 5.36 -1.16
CA MET A 37 -0.71 5.38 -0.64
C MET A 37 -0.39 6.68 0.11
N LYS A 38 -0.86 7.83 -0.36
CA LYS A 38 -0.73 9.10 0.37
C LYS A 38 -1.42 9.03 1.74
N ARG A 39 -2.65 8.52 1.79
CA ARG A 39 -3.38 8.32 3.05
C ARG A 39 -2.67 7.33 3.98
N ARG A 40 -2.20 6.21 3.44
CA ARG A 40 -1.46 5.21 4.23
C ARG A 40 -0.18 5.78 4.82
N LYS A 41 0.58 6.57 4.05
CA LYS A 41 1.77 7.27 4.56
C LYS A 41 1.43 8.19 5.73
N LEU A 42 0.36 8.99 5.61
CA LEU A 42 -0.08 9.87 6.69
C LEU A 42 -0.42 9.08 7.97
N ILE A 43 -1.18 7.98 7.83
CA ILE A 43 -1.55 7.12 8.95
C ILE A 43 -0.30 6.51 9.61
N VAL A 44 0.64 6.02 8.81
CA VAL A 44 1.90 5.44 9.32
C VAL A 44 2.72 6.50 10.08
N TYR A 45 2.83 7.72 9.55
CA TYR A 45 3.51 8.80 10.27
C TYR A 45 2.81 9.17 11.58
N ALA A 46 1.48 9.25 11.59
CA ALA A 46 0.71 9.49 12.80
C ALA A 46 0.92 8.37 13.85
N MET A 47 0.96 7.11 13.41
CA MET A 47 1.24 5.97 14.27
C MET A 47 2.65 6.06 14.90
N TYR A 48 3.67 6.39 14.10
CA TYR A 48 5.03 6.59 14.63
C TYR A 48 5.11 7.77 15.60
N ALA A 49 4.42 8.87 15.33
CA ALA A 49 4.35 10.01 16.25
C ALA A 49 3.71 9.62 17.58
N LEU A 50 2.61 8.85 17.55
CA LEU A 50 1.96 8.32 18.75
C LEU A 50 2.88 7.42 19.57
N ILE A 51 3.58 6.49 18.91
CA ILE A 51 4.56 5.62 19.56
C ILE A 51 5.66 6.47 20.22
N GLY A 52 6.17 7.49 19.52
CA GLY A 52 7.16 8.42 20.07
C GLY A 52 6.67 9.15 21.32
N ILE A 53 5.43 9.64 21.31
CA ILE A 53 4.82 10.30 22.47
C ILE A 53 4.71 9.34 23.66
N ILE A 54 4.23 8.11 23.42
CA ILE A 54 4.08 7.10 24.48
C ILE A 54 5.45 6.79 25.10
N LEU A 55 6.49 6.61 24.28
CA LEU A 55 7.85 6.37 24.77
C LEU A 55 8.36 7.54 25.61
N VAL A 56 8.15 8.78 25.18
CA VAL A 56 8.53 9.97 25.97
C VAL A 56 7.79 10.01 27.31
N VAL A 57 6.48 9.76 27.32
CA VAL A 57 5.69 9.71 28.56
C VAL A 57 6.23 8.65 29.49
N VAL A 58 6.44 7.42 29.01
CA VAL A 58 6.98 6.31 29.82
C VAL A 58 8.36 6.66 30.39
N LEU A 59 9.24 7.30 29.61
CA LEU A 59 10.56 7.72 30.10
C LEU A 59 10.48 8.81 31.18
N LEU A 60 9.54 9.75 31.05
CA LEU A 60 9.35 10.84 32.01
C LEU A 60 8.61 10.39 33.28
N THR A 61 7.71 9.42 33.19
CA THR A 61 6.95 8.89 34.34
C THR A 61 7.61 7.68 35.00
N GLY A 62 8.58 7.04 34.33
CA GLY A 62 9.30 5.87 34.81
C GLY A 62 10.60 6.17 35.55
N GLN A 63 10.93 7.46 35.76
CA GLN A 63 11.90 7.94 36.76
C GLN A 63 11.20 8.22 38.08
#